data_AF-A0A821GE79-F1
#
_entry.id   AF-A0A821GE79-F1
#
_cell.length_a   1.000
_cell.length_b   1.000
_cell.length_c   1.000
_cell.angle_alpha   90.00
_cell.angle_beta   90.00
_cell.angle_gamma   90.00
#
_symmetry.space_group_name_H-M   'P 1'
#
loop_
_entity.id
_entity.type
_entity.pdbx_description
1 polymer ?
#
loop_
_entity_poly.entity_id
_entity_poly.type
_entity_poly.pdbx_seq_one_letter_code
_entity_poly.pdbx_strand_id
1 'polypeptide(L)'
;DQPKTLLVSEIEPGNQYELVCTTDAGLVRYRMGDVANCTRLLCRADNLVPLPKEPVEIPRIPLVSHAYRSGTFLSIYGERTNEQHVMNALQLTIHQWREQGIPVKFYDFTSHPNLNVSPVKYVIFLELITDQECIIDSEQIQLKNTANEKVEQQLCKANQNYLDSRRKAMLGPLDCILVRIGTFTRFLDEFLRMDRVSPLQVKPHRMLKTEGHLQFFCDNRIEKSLL
;
A
#
# COMPACT_ATOMS: atom_id res chain seq x y z
N ASP A 1 -19.64 19.92 -3.10
CA ASP A 1 -19.64 20.35 -1.68
C ASP A 1 -18.23 20.42 -1.12
N GLN A 2 -17.91 21.49 -0.38
CA GLN A 2 -16.66 21.55 0.38
C GLN A 2 -16.85 20.85 1.73
N PRO A 3 -15.99 19.89 2.11
CA PRO A 3 -16.08 19.24 3.41
C PRO A 3 -15.81 20.24 4.54
N LYS A 4 -16.46 20.04 5.69
CA LYS A 4 -16.19 20.83 6.90
C LYS A 4 -14.71 20.68 7.28
N THR A 5 -13.98 21.79 7.32
CA THR A 5 -12.59 21.84 7.77
C THR A 5 -12.53 22.22 9.25
N LEU A 6 -11.67 21.53 10.00
CA LEU A 6 -11.39 21.79 11.41
C LEU A 6 -9.98 22.35 11.55
N LEU A 7 -9.77 23.21 12.54
CA LEU A 7 -8.44 23.58 13.01
C LEU A 7 -7.80 22.39 13.72
N VAL A 8 -6.46 22.37 13.80
CA VAL A 8 -5.72 21.31 14.51
C VAL A 8 -6.21 21.19 15.96
N SER A 9 -6.53 22.30 16.62
CA SER A 9 -7.05 22.31 17.99
C SER A 9 -8.47 21.76 18.14
N GLU A 10 -9.19 21.46 17.06
CA GLU A 10 -10.60 21.00 17.08
C GLU A 10 -10.75 19.49 16.78
N ILE A 11 -9.66 18.80 16.41
CA ILE A 11 -9.73 17.38 16.04
C ILE A 11 -9.80 16.47 17.28
N GLU A 12 -10.57 15.40 17.25
CA GLU A 12 -10.89 14.56 18.41
C GLU A 12 -10.14 13.21 18.38
N PRO A 13 -9.66 12.70 19.53
CA PRO A 13 -9.07 11.36 19.62
C PRO A 13 -9.99 10.26 19.08
N GLY A 14 -9.40 9.26 18.44
CA GLY A 14 -10.10 8.12 17.83
C GLY A 14 -10.63 8.39 16.42
N ASN A 15 -10.56 9.63 15.92
CA ASN A 15 -11.02 9.99 14.58
C ASN A 15 -9.86 10.15 13.57
N GLN A 16 -10.23 10.09 12.29
CA GLN A 16 -9.32 10.27 11.16
C GLN A 16 -9.59 11.60 10.44
N TYR A 17 -8.53 12.28 10.02
CA TYR A 17 -8.61 13.59 9.36
C TYR A 17 -7.66 13.65 8.17
N GLU A 18 -8.11 14.20 7.05
CA GLU A 18 -7.25 14.52 5.91
C GLU A 18 -6.57 15.87 6.13
N LEU A 19 -5.26 15.93 5.93
CA LEU A 19 -4.49 17.15 6.10
C LEU A 19 -4.81 18.16 4.98
N VAL A 20 -5.14 19.37 5.42
CA VAL A 20 -5.32 20.54 4.57
C VAL A 20 -4.36 21.62 5.05
N CYS A 21 -3.53 22.15 4.17
CA CYS A 21 -2.55 23.19 4.51
C CYS A 21 -2.81 24.50 3.77
N THR A 22 -2.45 25.59 4.44
CA THR A 22 -2.26 26.90 3.85
C THR A 22 -0.83 27.33 4.16
N THR A 23 -0.05 27.71 3.16
CA THR A 23 1.37 28.06 3.31
C THR A 23 1.65 29.46 2.78
N ASP A 24 2.71 30.08 3.29
CA ASP A 24 3.27 31.34 2.79
C ASP A 24 3.74 31.25 1.32
N ALA A 25 4.15 30.05 0.87
CA ALA A 25 4.46 29.75 -0.53
C ALA A 25 3.24 29.73 -1.49
N GLY A 26 2.05 30.08 -1.01
CA GLY A 26 0.86 30.28 -1.86
C GLY A 26 -0.08 29.08 -1.99
N LEU A 27 0.11 28.00 -1.23
CA LEU A 27 -0.91 26.97 -1.10
C LEU A 27 -2.06 27.51 -0.24
N VAL A 28 -3.30 27.43 -0.71
CA VAL A 28 -4.48 27.88 0.04
C VAL A 28 -5.47 26.74 0.14
N ARG A 29 -5.75 26.30 1.37
CA ARG A 29 -6.64 25.14 1.65
C ARG A 29 -6.29 23.93 0.78
N TYR A 30 -5.00 23.71 0.54
CA TYR A 30 -4.51 22.63 -0.30
C TYR A 30 -4.66 21.30 0.43
N ARG A 31 -5.31 20.34 -0.23
CA ARG A 31 -5.48 18.98 0.30
C ARG A 31 -4.20 18.21 0.06
N MET A 32 -3.48 17.93 1.14
CA MET A 32 -2.21 17.20 1.08
C MET A 32 -2.41 15.75 0.63
N GLY A 33 -3.61 15.20 0.84
CA GLY A 33 -3.94 13.81 0.60
C GLY A 33 -3.59 12.93 1.80
N ASP A 34 -2.62 13.29 2.64
CA ASP A 34 -2.29 12.50 3.83
C ASP A 34 -3.44 12.52 4.84
N VAL A 35 -3.75 11.36 5.42
CA VAL A 35 -4.74 11.14 6.45
C VAL A 35 -4.04 10.72 7.73
N ALA A 36 -4.41 11.35 8.83
CA ALA A 36 -3.85 11.10 10.14
C ALA A 36 -4.93 10.66 11.13
N ASN A 37 -4.56 9.73 12.03
CA ASN A 37 -5.37 9.38 13.19
C ASN A 37 -5.02 10.31 14.33
N CYS A 38 -5.99 10.99 14.93
CA CYS A 38 -5.79 11.61 16.24
C CYS A 38 -5.77 10.50 17.29
N THR A 39 -4.60 10.16 17.83
CA THR A 39 -4.48 9.06 18.78
C THR A 39 -4.94 9.48 20.16
N ARG A 40 -4.51 10.66 20.60
CA ARG A 40 -4.83 11.27 21.90
C ARG A 40 -4.35 12.72 21.92
N LEU A 41 -4.58 13.41 23.02
CA LEU A 41 -4.00 14.71 23.29
C LEU A 41 -2.69 14.56 24.08
N LEU A 42 -1.77 15.51 23.88
CA LEU A 42 -0.53 15.63 24.65
C LEU A 42 -0.86 15.86 26.13
N CYS A 43 -0.17 15.16 27.03
CA CYS A 43 -0.30 15.32 28.47
C CYS A 43 1.07 15.42 29.16
N ARG A 44 1.11 15.84 30.42
CA ARG A 44 2.39 16.01 31.17
C ARG A 44 3.14 14.69 31.43
N ALA A 45 2.48 13.55 31.28
CA ALA A 45 3.13 12.24 31.37
C ALA A 45 3.95 11.91 30.11
N ASP A 46 3.80 12.69 29.03
CA ASP A 46 4.56 12.49 27.80
C ASP A 46 5.96 13.06 27.89
N ASN A 47 6.95 12.22 27.62
CA ASN A 47 8.36 12.63 27.51
C ASN A 47 8.74 13.03 26.06
N LEU A 48 7.77 13.44 25.23
CA LEU A 48 7.97 13.72 23.80
C LEU A 48 8.51 15.12 23.55
N VAL A 49 8.02 16.11 24.30
CA VAL A 49 8.40 17.52 24.16
C VAL A 49 8.42 18.13 25.56
N PRO A 50 9.46 18.91 25.93
CA PRO A 50 9.48 19.62 27.20
C PRO A 50 8.34 20.65 27.24
N LEU A 51 7.38 20.44 28.14
CA LEU A 51 6.29 21.38 28.36
C LEU A 51 6.68 22.40 29.43
N PRO A 52 6.38 23.69 29.22
CA PRO A 52 6.64 24.70 30.23
C PRO A 52 5.85 24.41 31.50
N LYS A 53 6.40 24.84 32.64
CA LYS A 53 5.74 24.68 33.96
C LYS A 53 4.46 25.51 34.05
N GLU A 54 4.41 26.62 33.30
CA GLU A 54 3.26 27.51 33.17
C GLU A 54 2.96 27.81 31.69
N PRO A 55 1.69 27.95 31.29
CA PRO A 55 0.49 27.76 32.11
C PRO A 55 0.28 26.30 32.56
N VAL A 56 -0.50 26.12 33.62
CA VAL A 56 -0.81 24.78 34.18
C VAL A 56 -1.58 23.93 33.16
N GLU A 57 -2.50 24.56 32.46
CA GLU A 57 -3.27 23.94 31.37
C GLU A 57 -2.39 23.80 30.12
N ILE A 58 -2.28 22.56 29.63
CA ILE A 58 -1.58 22.30 28.37
C ILE A 58 -2.55 22.70 27.24
N PRO A 59 -2.10 23.49 26.25
CA PRO A 59 -2.89 23.73 25.05
C PRO A 59 -3.35 22.41 24.43
N ARG A 60 -4.54 22.39 23.84
CA ARG A 60 -5.09 21.20 23.18
C ARG A 60 -4.26 20.83 21.95
N ILE A 61 -3.22 20.03 22.17
CA ILE A 61 -2.25 19.59 21.16
C ILE A 61 -2.54 18.12 20.83
N PRO A 62 -3.12 17.81 19.66
CA PRO A 62 -3.32 16.44 19.24
C PRO A 62 -2.00 15.77 18.91
N LEU A 63 -1.86 14.53 19.38
CA LEU A 63 -0.85 13.60 18.87
C LEU A 63 -1.47 12.79 17.75
N VAL A 64 -0.77 12.78 16.62
CA VAL A 64 -1.26 12.13 15.42
C VAL A 64 -0.32 11.03 14.97
N SER A 65 -0.88 9.94 14.48
CA SER A 65 -0.14 8.94 13.71
C SER A 65 -0.54 9.03 12.25
N HIS A 66 0.41 8.77 11.36
CA HIS A 66 0.12 8.64 9.95
C HIS A 66 -0.81 7.44 9.72
N ALA A 67 -1.93 7.63 9.03
CA ALA A 67 -2.86 6.56 8.65
C ALA A 67 -2.56 6.07 7.23
N TYR A 68 -2.74 6.94 6.24
CA TYR A 68 -2.54 6.63 4.81
C TYR A 68 -2.52 7.92 3.99
N ARG A 69 -2.29 7.83 2.68
CA ARG A 69 -2.45 8.94 1.73
C ARG A 69 -3.65 8.68 0.82
N SER A 70 -4.63 9.58 0.80
CA SER A 70 -5.78 9.57 -0.09
C SER A 70 -5.34 9.39 -1.55
N GLY A 71 -6.00 8.48 -2.26
CA GLY A 71 -5.64 8.08 -3.62
C GLY A 71 -4.60 6.95 -3.73
N THR A 72 -4.19 6.31 -2.63
CA THR A 72 -3.35 5.09 -2.65
C THR A 72 -4.15 3.79 -2.51
N PHE A 73 -5.48 3.86 -2.36
CA PHE A 73 -6.33 2.69 -2.22
C PHE A 73 -6.64 2.06 -3.57
N LEU A 74 -6.52 0.75 -3.67
CA LEU A 74 -7.30 -0.02 -4.64
C LEU A 74 -8.77 0.13 -4.26
N SER A 75 -9.53 0.86 -5.08
CA SER A 75 -10.97 0.86 -4.94
C SER A 75 -11.73 0.99 -6.23
N ILE A 76 -12.65 0.04 -6.46
CA ILE A 76 -13.53 0.02 -7.63
C ILE A 76 -14.97 0.25 -7.21
N TYR A 77 -15.43 -0.37 -6.13
CA TYR A 77 -16.81 -0.25 -5.63
C TYR A 77 -16.91 0.33 -4.21
N GLY A 78 -15.84 0.98 -3.74
CA GLY A 78 -15.81 1.64 -2.44
C GLY A 78 -15.34 0.75 -1.29
N GLU A 79 -14.78 -0.43 -1.57
CA GLU A 79 -14.22 -1.34 -0.56
C GLU A 79 -12.90 -0.87 0.07
N ARG A 80 -12.26 0.16 -0.53
CA ARG A 80 -11.08 0.89 -0.03
C ARG A 80 -9.96 -0.02 0.50
N THR A 81 -9.41 -0.87 -0.38
CA THR A 81 -8.24 -1.68 -0.04
C THR A 81 -6.97 -0.82 -0.02
N ASN A 82 -6.39 -0.58 1.16
CA ASN A 82 -5.16 0.20 1.34
C ASN A 82 -3.89 -0.65 1.22
N GLU A 83 -2.73 0.04 1.20
CA GLU A 83 -1.40 -0.60 1.19
C GLU A 83 -1.21 -1.56 2.36
N GLN A 84 -1.68 -1.22 3.57
CA GLN A 84 -1.52 -2.07 4.75
C GLN A 84 -2.29 -3.39 4.63
N HIS A 85 -3.50 -3.38 4.06
CA HIS A 85 -4.28 -4.60 3.81
C HIS A 85 -3.53 -5.53 2.86
N VAL A 86 -2.98 -4.97 1.77
CA VAL A 86 -2.20 -5.74 0.80
C VAL A 86 -0.90 -6.24 1.42
N MET A 87 -0.15 -5.37 2.10
CA MET A 87 1.10 -5.72 2.77
C MET A 87 0.91 -6.84 3.80
N ASN A 88 -0.11 -6.72 4.66
CA ASN A 88 -0.45 -7.75 5.64
C ASN A 88 -0.80 -9.07 4.95
N ALA A 89 -1.61 -9.03 3.89
CA ALA A 89 -1.98 -10.22 3.14
C ALA A 89 -0.75 -10.93 2.55
N LEU A 90 0.13 -10.17 1.89
CA LEU A 90 1.36 -10.70 1.29
C LEU A 90 2.31 -11.28 2.35
N GLN A 91 2.55 -10.56 3.46
CA GLN A 91 3.43 -11.02 4.53
C GLN A 91 2.94 -12.31 5.19
N LEU A 92 1.63 -12.43 5.44
CA LEU A 92 1.03 -13.66 5.98
C LEU A 92 1.12 -14.81 4.97
N THR A 93 0.90 -14.56 3.68
CA THR A 93 1.08 -15.57 2.63
C THR A 93 2.53 -16.04 2.56
N ILE A 94 3.51 -15.13 2.60
CA ILE A 94 4.94 -15.46 2.59
C ILE A 94 5.34 -16.24 3.84
N HIS A 95 4.80 -15.89 5.01
CA HIS A 95 4.99 -16.67 6.23
C HIS A 95 4.53 -18.12 6.06
N GLN A 96 3.34 -18.33 5.49
CA GLN A 96 2.81 -19.67 5.23
C GLN A 96 3.68 -20.48 4.26
N TRP A 97 4.26 -19.84 3.24
CA TRP A 97 5.20 -20.50 2.33
C TRP A 97 6.51 -20.88 3.05
N ARG A 98 7.01 -20.03 3.94
CA ARG A 98 8.20 -20.34 4.77
C ARG A 98 7.96 -21.50 5.73
N GLU A 99 6.77 -21.58 6.34
CA GLU A 99 6.38 -22.73 7.18
C GLU A 99 6.31 -24.04 6.39
N GLN A 100 6.08 -23.97 5.08
CA GLN A 100 6.11 -25.11 4.16
C GLN A 100 7.53 -25.43 3.66
N GLY A 101 8.55 -24.75 4.17
CA GLY A 101 9.95 -24.97 3.82
C GLY A 101 10.45 -24.18 2.61
N ILE A 102 9.65 -23.27 2.04
CA ILE A 102 10.05 -22.47 0.88
C ILE A 102 10.80 -21.20 1.34
N PRO A 103 12.11 -21.05 1.06
CA PRO A 103 12.96 -20.02 1.67
C PRO A 103 12.85 -18.65 0.97
N VAL A 104 11.63 -18.12 0.85
CA VAL A 104 11.36 -16.81 0.22
C VAL A 104 11.14 -15.71 1.26
N LYS A 105 11.51 -14.49 0.89
CA LYS A 105 11.26 -13.26 1.64
C LYS A 105 10.60 -12.23 0.73
N PHE A 106 9.81 -11.35 1.35
CA PHE A 106 9.24 -10.19 0.68
C PHE A 106 10.34 -9.25 0.19
N TYR A 107 10.28 -8.81 -1.07
CA TYR A 107 11.08 -7.69 -1.57
C TYR A 107 10.22 -6.44 -1.72
N ASP A 108 9.31 -6.44 -2.70
CA ASP A 108 8.41 -5.31 -2.91
C ASP A 108 7.12 -5.71 -3.66
N PHE A 109 6.13 -4.80 -3.67
CA PHE A 109 4.92 -4.96 -4.47
C PHE A 109 4.39 -3.66 -5.10
N THR A 110 3.63 -3.81 -6.17
CA THR A 110 2.76 -2.78 -6.75
C THR A 110 1.43 -3.40 -7.16
N SER A 111 0.43 -2.58 -7.46
CA SER A 111 -0.92 -3.02 -7.74
C SER A 111 -1.59 -2.24 -8.86
N HIS A 112 -2.65 -2.80 -9.43
CA HIS A 112 -3.42 -2.17 -10.49
C HIS A 112 -4.88 -2.66 -10.45
N PRO A 113 -5.88 -1.77 -10.49
CA PRO A 113 -7.27 -2.16 -10.70
C PRO A 113 -7.49 -2.45 -12.20
N ASN A 114 -7.68 -3.72 -12.55
CA ASN A 114 -7.99 -4.10 -13.93
C ASN A 114 -9.50 -3.98 -14.18
N LEU A 115 -9.87 -2.89 -14.84
CA LEU A 115 -11.25 -2.56 -15.21
C LEU A 115 -11.66 -3.12 -16.58
N ASN A 116 -10.72 -3.70 -17.33
CA ASN A 116 -10.91 -4.14 -18.71
C ASN A 116 -11.42 -5.60 -18.81
N VAL A 117 -11.79 -6.20 -17.69
CA VAL A 117 -12.28 -7.57 -17.57
C VAL A 117 -13.58 -7.61 -16.78
N SER A 118 -14.38 -8.66 -16.97
CA SER A 118 -15.62 -8.87 -16.24
C SER A 118 -15.63 -10.24 -15.57
N PRO A 119 -15.79 -10.34 -14.24
CA PRO A 119 -15.83 -9.22 -13.29
C PRO A 119 -14.48 -8.51 -13.16
N VAL A 120 -14.53 -7.19 -12.92
CA VAL A 120 -13.33 -6.34 -12.69
C VAL A 120 -12.56 -6.84 -11.48
N LYS A 121 -11.23 -6.72 -11.49
CA LYS A 121 -10.39 -7.36 -10.46
C LYS A 121 -9.13 -6.58 -10.11
N TYR A 122 -8.50 -6.97 -9.01
CA TYR A 122 -7.19 -6.46 -8.63
C TYR A 122 -6.07 -7.30 -9.22
N VAL A 123 -5.02 -6.62 -9.66
CA VAL A 123 -3.75 -7.22 -10.04
C VAL A 123 -2.72 -6.73 -9.04
N ILE A 124 -1.97 -7.65 -8.44
CA ILE A 124 -0.87 -7.39 -7.52
C ILE A 124 0.38 -8.00 -8.14
N PHE A 125 1.40 -7.18 -8.38
CA PHE A 125 2.72 -7.64 -8.79
C PHE A 125 3.60 -7.75 -7.55
N LEU A 126 4.18 -8.93 -7.31
CA LEU A 126 4.95 -9.25 -6.12
C LEU A 126 6.35 -9.72 -6.52
N GLU A 127 7.38 -9.06 -6.01
CA GLU A 127 8.77 -9.53 -6.09
C GLU A 127 9.16 -10.21 -4.78
N LEU A 128 9.78 -11.39 -4.90
CA LEU A 128 10.31 -12.18 -3.80
C LEU A 128 11.82 -12.31 -3.97
N ILE A 129 12.54 -12.39 -2.86
CA ILE A 129 13.97 -12.73 -2.80
C ILE A 129 14.15 -14.04 -2.03
N THR A 130 15.26 -14.73 -2.29
CA THR A 130 15.66 -15.97 -1.61
C THR A 130 17.00 -15.78 -0.92
N ASP A 131 17.28 -16.60 0.09
CA ASP A 131 18.55 -16.55 0.83
C ASP A 131 19.76 -17.00 -0.01
N GLN A 132 19.50 -17.70 -1.12
CA GLN A 132 20.48 -17.99 -2.17
C GLN A 132 20.09 -17.13 -3.38
N GLU A 133 21.04 -16.40 -3.98
CA GLU A 133 20.81 -15.55 -5.18
C GLU A 133 20.25 -16.33 -6.39
N CYS A 134 20.25 -17.65 -6.31
CA CYS A 134 19.66 -18.55 -7.28
C CYS A 134 18.30 -19.02 -6.77
N ILE A 135 17.22 -18.56 -7.39
CA ILE A 135 15.95 -19.26 -7.24
C ILE A 135 16.01 -20.49 -8.15
N ILE A 136 15.67 -21.66 -7.59
CA ILE A 136 15.39 -22.86 -8.38
C ILE A 136 14.03 -22.64 -9.05
N ASP A 137 13.99 -22.58 -10.38
CA ASP A 137 12.78 -22.31 -11.18
C ASP A 137 11.55 -23.16 -10.77
N SER A 138 11.78 -24.34 -10.21
CA SER A 138 10.72 -25.24 -9.70
C SER A 138 9.94 -24.67 -8.51
N GLU A 139 10.59 -24.02 -7.55
CA GLU A 139 9.94 -23.44 -6.36
C GLU A 139 9.10 -22.21 -6.74
N GLN A 140 9.62 -21.38 -7.66
CA GLN A 140 8.88 -20.24 -8.23
C GLN A 140 7.59 -20.66 -8.93
N ILE A 141 7.61 -21.76 -9.69
CA ILE A 141 6.42 -22.27 -10.38
C ILE A 141 5.38 -22.77 -9.36
N GLN A 142 5.80 -23.44 -8.29
CA GLN A 142 4.89 -23.89 -7.24
C GLN A 142 4.23 -22.71 -6.52
N LEU A 143 5.00 -21.68 -6.17
CA LEU A 143 4.49 -20.45 -5.56
C LEU A 143 3.49 -19.75 -6.48
N LYS A 144 3.83 -19.59 -7.77
CA LYS A 144 2.96 -18.98 -8.77
C LYS A 144 1.59 -19.65 -8.85
N ASN A 145 1.54 -20.98 -8.79
CA ASN A 145 0.28 -21.72 -8.87
C ASN A 145 -0.63 -21.51 -7.65
N THR A 146 -0.08 -21.10 -6.51
CA THR A 146 -0.83 -20.90 -5.26
C THR A 146 -0.98 -19.42 -4.88
N ALA A 147 -0.23 -18.51 -5.51
CA ALA A 147 -0.17 -17.10 -5.17
C ALA A 147 -1.55 -16.41 -5.20
N ASN A 148 -2.32 -16.59 -6.27
CA ASN A 148 -3.65 -15.99 -6.39
C ASN A 148 -4.55 -16.42 -5.21
N GLU A 149 -4.66 -17.72 -4.96
CA GLU A 149 -5.54 -18.27 -3.93
C GLU A 149 -5.11 -17.82 -2.53
N LYS A 150 -3.82 -17.94 -2.20
CA LYS A 150 -3.31 -17.63 -0.86
C LYS A 150 -3.40 -16.13 -0.56
N VAL A 151 -3.04 -15.27 -1.51
CA VAL A 151 -3.13 -13.81 -1.32
C VAL A 151 -4.59 -13.36 -1.27
N GLU A 152 -5.46 -13.90 -2.13
CA GLU A 152 -6.92 -13.64 -2.07
C GLU A 152 -7.49 -14.00 -0.70
N GLN A 153 -7.14 -15.16 -0.16
CA GLN A 153 -7.61 -15.62 1.15
C GLN A 153 -7.19 -14.65 2.27
N GLN A 154 -5.93 -14.21 2.29
CA GLN A 154 -5.45 -13.29 3.31
C GLN A 154 -6.01 -11.89 3.13
N LEU A 155 -6.19 -11.42 1.89
CA LEU A 155 -6.78 -10.12 1.62
C LEU A 155 -8.25 -10.06 2.03
N CYS A 156 -9.01 -11.14 1.80
CA CYS A 156 -10.39 -11.27 2.28
C CYS A 156 -10.49 -11.19 3.81
N LYS A 157 -9.49 -11.70 4.54
CA LYS A 157 -9.42 -11.57 6.01
C LYS A 157 -9.01 -10.17 6.45
N ALA A 158 -8.12 -9.53 5.69
CA ALA A 158 -7.59 -8.20 6.00
C ALA A 158 -8.58 -7.07 5.67
N ASN A 159 -9.50 -7.26 4.71
CA ASN A 159 -10.50 -6.28 4.33
C ASN A 159 -11.89 -6.91 4.15
N GLN A 160 -12.76 -6.74 5.14
CA GLN A 160 -14.14 -7.25 5.11
C GLN A 160 -14.96 -6.68 3.94
N ASN A 161 -14.75 -5.41 3.59
CA ASN A 161 -15.48 -4.79 2.46
C ASN A 161 -15.06 -5.40 1.11
N TYR A 162 -13.79 -5.79 0.98
CA TYR A 162 -13.32 -6.51 -0.21
C TYR A 162 -13.99 -7.88 -0.29
N LEU A 163 -14.01 -8.63 0.81
CA LEU A 163 -14.71 -9.91 0.91
C LEU A 163 -16.20 -9.80 0.57
N ASP A 164 -16.88 -8.77 1.06
CA ASP A 164 -18.30 -8.54 0.76
C ASP A 164 -18.52 -8.23 -0.73
N SER A 165 -17.61 -7.47 -1.35
CA SER A 165 -17.64 -7.18 -2.79
C SER A 165 -17.37 -8.44 -3.64
N ARG A 166 -16.49 -9.33 -3.18
CA ARG A 166 -16.22 -10.64 -3.78
C ARG A 166 -17.44 -11.57 -3.68
N ARG A 167 -18.10 -11.63 -2.52
CA ARG A 167 -19.31 -12.43 -2.28
C ARG A 167 -20.50 -11.98 -3.13
N LYS A 168 -20.62 -10.68 -3.37
CA LYS A 168 -21.63 -10.08 -4.27
C LYS A 168 -21.27 -10.21 -5.76
N ALA A 169 -20.16 -10.88 -6.10
CA ALA A 169 -19.63 -11.00 -7.45
C ALA A 169 -19.39 -9.64 -8.16
N MET A 170 -19.24 -8.55 -7.39
CA MET A 170 -18.91 -7.24 -7.94
C MET A 170 -17.44 -7.19 -8.33
N LEU A 171 -16.56 -7.72 -7.47
CA LEU A 171 -15.15 -7.92 -7.79
C LEU A 171 -14.90 -9.37 -8.19
N GLY A 172 -14.02 -9.57 -9.17
CA GLY A 172 -13.40 -10.85 -9.51
C GLY A 172 -12.28 -11.23 -8.54
N PRO A 173 -11.81 -12.49 -8.58
CA PRO A 173 -10.65 -12.92 -7.79
C PRO A 173 -9.42 -12.12 -8.24
N LEU A 174 -8.55 -11.75 -7.29
CA LEU A 174 -7.32 -11.06 -7.64
C LEU A 174 -6.36 -11.94 -8.42
N ASP A 175 -5.51 -11.31 -9.23
CA ASP A 175 -4.31 -11.91 -9.79
C ASP A 175 -3.10 -11.46 -8.97
N CYS A 176 -2.38 -12.40 -8.38
CA CYS A 176 -1.08 -12.18 -7.76
C CYS A 176 0.01 -12.69 -8.72
N ILE A 177 0.66 -11.76 -9.42
CA ILE A 177 1.68 -12.03 -10.42
C ILE A 177 3.05 -11.93 -9.77
N LEU A 178 3.75 -13.05 -9.67
CA LEU A 178 5.15 -13.05 -9.27
C LEU A 178 6.02 -12.50 -10.39
N VAL A 179 6.91 -11.57 -10.08
CA VAL A 179 7.89 -11.00 -11.02
C VAL A 179 9.31 -11.44 -10.68
N ARG A 180 10.20 -11.38 -11.67
CA ARG A 180 11.60 -11.77 -11.52
C ARG A 180 12.33 -10.89 -10.51
N ILE A 181 13.37 -11.43 -9.85
CA ILE A 181 14.26 -10.63 -9.00
C ILE A 181 14.85 -9.46 -9.80
N GLY A 182 14.93 -8.29 -9.17
CA GLY A 182 15.45 -7.06 -9.75
C GLY A 182 14.48 -6.36 -10.70
N THR A 183 13.20 -6.76 -10.75
CA THR A 183 12.19 -6.08 -11.56
C THR A 183 11.91 -4.69 -11.02
N PHE A 184 11.71 -4.57 -9.71
CA PHE A 184 11.45 -3.28 -9.06
C PHE A 184 12.67 -2.36 -9.11
N THR A 185 13.89 -2.90 -8.96
CA THR A 185 15.14 -2.13 -9.12
C THR A 185 15.26 -1.56 -10.54
N ARG A 186 15.07 -2.39 -11.57
CA ARG A 186 15.11 -1.94 -12.97
C ARG A 186 14.02 -0.94 -13.28
N PHE A 187 12.81 -1.16 -12.76
CA PHE A 187 11.71 -0.22 -12.90
C PHE A 187 12.07 1.15 -12.31
N LEU A 188 12.66 1.17 -11.12
CA LEU A 188 13.10 2.41 -10.47
C LEU A 188 14.18 3.11 -11.30
N ASP A 189 15.16 2.38 -11.82
CA ASP A 189 16.23 2.94 -12.67
C ASP A 189 15.68 3.54 -13.97
N GLU A 190 14.72 2.87 -14.63
CA GLU A 190 14.04 3.39 -15.82
C GLU A 190 13.20 4.62 -15.49
N PHE A 191 12.45 4.58 -14.38
CA PHE A 191 11.64 5.69 -13.90
C PHE A 191 12.50 6.93 -13.62
N LEU A 192 13.64 6.77 -12.94
CA LEU A 192 14.59 7.85 -12.66
C LEU A 192 15.27 8.44 -13.91
N ARG A 193 15.36 7.66 -14.99
CA ARG A 193 15.90 8.13 -16.27
C ARG A 193 14.87 8.91 -17.10
N MET A 194 13.60 8.50 -17.04
CA MET A 194 12.51 9.10 -17.82
C MET A 194 11.93 10.34 -17.13
N ASP A 195 11.65 10.24 -15.84
CA ASP A 195 11.17 11.34 -15.02
C ASP A 195 12.38 12.03 -14.38
N ARG A 196 12.56 13.35 -14.63
CA ARG A 196 13.62 14.19 -14.03
C ARG A 196 13.37 14.41 -12.53
N VAL A 197 13.02 13.38 -11.80
CA VAL A 197 12.70 13.38 -10.38
C VAL A 197 13.97 13.00 -9.63
N SER A 198 14.23 13.71 -8.54
CA SER A 198 15.37 13.41 -7.67
C SER A 198 15.27 11.96 -7.17
N PRO A 199 16.36 11.16 -7.21
CA PRO A 199 16.39 9.80 -6.66
C PRO A 199 15.91 9.70 -5.22
N LEU A 200 16.07 10.77 -4.44
CA LEU A 200 15.65 10.86 -3.04
C LEU A 200 14.14 11.02 -2.85
N GLN A 201 13.39 11.30 -3.91
CA GLN A 201 11.94 11.57 -3.86
C GLN A 201 11.09 10.45 -4.48
N VAL A 202 11.71 9.44 -5.10
CA VAL A 202 10.94 8.36 -5.73
C VAL A 202 10.54 7.33 -4.70
N LYS A 203 9.24 7.30 -4.39
CA LYS A 203 8.60 6.14 -3.78
C LYS A 203 8.07 5.24 -4.91
N PRO A 204 8.35 3.93 -4.89
CA PRO A 204 7.74 2.99 -5.84
C PRO A 204 6.23 3.19 -5.83
N HIS A 205 5.64 3.37 -7.01
CA HIS A 205 4.21 3.59 -7.11
C HIS A 205 3.51 2.31 -6.64
N ARG A 206 2.83 2.37 -5.49
CA ARG A 206 2.03 1.25 -4.96
C ARG A 206 0.84 0.89 -5.85
N MET A 207 0.45 1.83 -6.73
CA MET A 207 -0.56 1.63 -7.74
C MET A 207 -0.09 2.14 -9.10
N LEU A 208 -0.05 1.25 -10.09
CA LEU A 208 0.27 1.56 -11.47
C LEU A 208 -0.95 2.17 -12.17
N LYS A 209 -0.72 3.30 -12.85
CA LYS A 209 -1.76 4.04 -13.59
C LYS A 209 -1.52 4.09 -15.10
N THR A 210 -0.25 4.02 -15.53
CA THR A 210 0.12 4.13 -16.94
C THR A 210 0.24 2.74 -17.56
N GLU A 211 -0.20 2.60 -18.81
CA GLU A 211 -0.07 1.34 -19.55
C GLU A 211 1.39 0.92 -19.71
N GLY A 212 2.30 1.87 -19.93
CA GLY A 212 3.73 1.58 -20.04
C GLY A 212 4.31 0.89 -18.79
N HIS A 213 3.95 1.37 -17.59
CA HIS A 213 4.39 0.72 -16.36
C HIS A 213 3.72 -0.65 -16.19
N LEU A 214 2.42 -0.77 -16.49
CA LEU A 214 1.72 -2.04 -16.43
C LEU A 214 2.39 -3.08 -17.34
N GLN A 215 2.70 -2.70 -18.58
CA GLN A 215 3.36 -3.57 -19.55
C GLN A 215 4.74 -4.00 -19.05
N PHE A 216 5.54 -3.09 -18.51
CA PHE A 216 6.84 -3.40 -17.91
C PHE A 216 6.75 -4.53 -16.86
N PHE A 217 5.80 -4.43 -15.93
CA PHE A 217 5.64 -5.47 -14.90
C PHE A 217 5.07 -6.77 -15.48
N CYS A 218 4.17 -6.69 -16.47
CA CYS A 218 3.64 -7.84 -17.20
C CYS A 218 4.73 -8.61 -17.97
N ASP A 219 5.71 -7.91 -18.54
CA ASP A 219 6.83 -8.49 -19.30
C ASP A 219 7.87 -9.14 -18.38
N ASN A 220 7.96 -8.68 -17.14
CA ASN A 220 8.88 -9.21 -16.12
C ASN A 220 8.23 -10.26 -15.21
N ARG A 221 7.02 -10.73 -15.53
CA ARG A 221 6.39 -11.86 -14.82
C ARG A 221 7.24 -13.13 -14.96
N ILE A 222 7.16 -13.98 -13.95
CA ILE A 222 7.71 -15.34 -14.03
C ILE A 222 6.81 -16.18 -14.93
N GLU A 223 7.33 -16.66 -16.05
CA GLU A 223 6.59 -17.52 -17.00
C GLU A 223 6.61 -18.99 -16.57
N LYS A 224 5.70 -19.80 -17.12
CA LYS A 224 5.83 -21.25 -16.98
C LYS A 224 7.07 -21.66 -17.78
N SER A 225 7.97 -22.43 -17.18
CA SER A 225 8.83 -23.30 -17.99
C SER A 225 7.90 -24.20 -18.79
N LEU A 226 7.93 -24.08 -20.12
CA LEU A 226 7.38 -25.08 -21.02
C LEU A 226 8.31 -26.29 -20.88
N LEU A 227 8.01 -27.15 -19.90
CA LEU A 227 8.45 -28.54 -19.91
C LEU A 227 7.59 -29.33 -20.90
#